data_AF-A0A978TE66-F1
#
_entry.id   AF-A0A978TE66-F1
#
_cell.length_a   1.000
_cell.length_b   1.000
_cell.length_c   1.000
_cell.angle_alpha   90.00
_cell.angle_beta   90.00
_cell.angle_gamma   90.00
#
_symmetry.space_group_name_H-M   'P 1'
#
loop_
_entity.id
_entity.type
_entity.pdbx_description
1 polymer ?
#
loop_
_entity_poly.entity_id
_entity_poly.type
_entity_poly.pdbx_seq_one_letter_code
_entity_poly.pdbx_strand_id
1 'polypeptide(L)'
;VGLQSIFHQVEDDLAAGKRSPIVRLGTGRGAQMVPWVCGMGLAIAALAQLLGFFPLSTSLIFASALPAWRLSQHVNRYHNQPQKISNAKFYAIGFHFWSGLLLSLGFWMSTWGVWAWS
;
A
#
# COMPACT_ATOMS: atom_id res chain seq x y z
N VAL A 1 -20.34 -14.07 18.56
CA VAL A 1 -19.67 -14.12 19.89
C VAL A 1 -18.16 -13.99 19.70
N GLY A 2 -17.65 -12.82 19.27
CA GLY A 2 -16.22 -12.70 18.92
C GLY A 2 -15.61 -11.29 18.94
N LEU A 3 -16.36 -10.27 19.39
CA LEU A 3 -15.86 -8.89 19.49
C LEU A 3 -15.37 -8.53 20.90
N GLN A 4 -15.70 -9.32 21.93
CA GLN A 4 -15.29 -9.07 23.32
C GLN A 4 -13.90 -9.62 23.68
N SER A 5 -13.35 -10.56 22.91
CA SER A 5 -12.02 -11.13 23.18
C SER A 5 -10.87 -10.26 22.65
N ILE A 6 -11.11 -9.41 21.64
CA ILE A 6 -10.09 -8.50 21.10
C ILE A 6 -9.75 -7.42 22.13
N PHE A 7 -10.74 -6.88 22.85
CA PHE A 7 -10.49 -5.86 23.85
C PHE A 7 -9.76 -6.43 25.07
N HIS A 8 -10.12 -7.63 25.54
CA HIS A 8 -9.42 -8.24 26.66
C HIS A 8 -7.95 -8.60 26.34
N GLN A 9 -7.62 -8.88 25.07
CA GLN A 9 -6.23 -9.04 24.63
C GLN A 9 -5.45 -7.71 24.57
N VAL A 10 -6.12 -6.57 24.39
CA VAL A 10 -5.48 -5.24 24.33
C VAL A 10 -4.98 -4.82 25.71
N GLU A 11 -5.76 -5.03 26.76
CA GLU A 11 -5.33 -4.74 28.14
C GLU A 11 -4.18 -5.66 28.60
N ASP A 12 -4.23 -6.97 28.28
CA ASP A 12 -3.18 -7.92 28.65
C ASP A 12 -1.86 -7.70 27.88
N ASP A 13 -1.91 -7.31 26.60
CA ASP A 13 -0.71 -6.98 25.83
C ASP A 13 -0.11 -5.60 26.19
N LEU A 14 -0.93 -4.66 26.70
CA LEU A 14 -0.46 -3.40 27.31
C LEU A 14 0.22 -3.64 28.67
N ALA A 15 -0.37 -4.49 29.51
CA ALA A 15 0.15 -4.82 30.85
C ALA A 15 1.43 -5.67 30.79
N ALA A 16 1.57 -6.52 29.77
CA ALA A 16 2.77 -7.33 29.54
C ALA A 16 3.99 -6.51 29.05
N GLY A 17 3.86 -5.19 28.86
CA GLY A 17 4.97 -4.36 28.42
C GLY A 17 5.57 -4.83 27.10
N LYS A 18 4.79 -5.53 26.25
CA LYS A 18 5.21 -6.03 24.93
C LYS A 18 5.33 -4.87 23.95
N ARG A 19 6.26 -3.97 24.24
CA ARG A 19 7.07 -3.31 23.22
C ARG A 19 7.87 -4.43 22.57
N SER A 20 7.27 -5.07 21.56
CA SER A 20 7.93 -6.10 20.74
C SER A 20 9.39 -5.66 20.43
N PRO A 21 10.38 -6.57 20.41
CA PRO A 21 11.79 -6.26 20.15
C PRO A 21 12.08 -5.48 18.85
N ILE A 22 11.10 -5.39 17.94
CA ILE A 22 11.09 -4.61 16.69
C ILE A 22 10.74 -3.10 16.90
N VAL A 23 10.21 -2.71 18.05
CA VAL A 23 9.51 -1.43 18.30
C VAL A 23 10.44 -0.21 18.45
N ARG A 24 11.78 -0.37 18.48
CA ARG A 24 12.68 0.79 18.72
C ARG A 24 13.90 0.94 17.81
N LEU A 25 14.25 -0.03 16.96
CA LEU A 25 15.49 0.01 16.19
C LEU A 25 15.41 0.83 14.87
N GLY A 26 14.23 1.29 14.43
CA GLY A 26 14.15 2.13 13.23
C GLY A 26 12.78 2.41 12.62
N THR A 27 11.78 2.90 13.39
CA THR A 27 10.50 3.34 12.80
C THR A 27 10.69 4.42 11.73
N GLY A 28 11.70 5.28 11.89
CA GLY A 28 12.10 6.24 10.85
C GLY A 28 12.64 5.57 9.58
N ARG A 29 13.49 4.54 9.70
CA ARG A 29 13.98 3.77 8.54
C ARG A 29 12.86 2.98 7.88
N GLY A 30 11.99 2.36 8.66
CA GLY A 30 10.79 1.69 8.16
C GLY A 30 9.85 2.64 7.43
N ALA A 31 9.66 3.86 7.95
CA ALA A 31 8.88 4.91 7.29
C ALA A 31 9.47 5.36 5.96
N GLN A 32 10.80 5.47 5.89
CA GLN A 32 11.53 5.82 4.67
C GLN A 32 11.46 4.72 3.61
N MET A 33 11.30 3.45 3.98
CA MET A 33 11.16 2.34 3.03
C MET A 33 9.79 2.31 2.33
N VAL A 34 8.74 2.84 2.96
CA VAL A 34 7.38 2.85 2.38
C VAL A 34 7.31 3.48 0.99
N PRO A 35 7.83 4.71 0.74
CA PRO A 35 7.82 5.28 -0.60
C PRO A 35 8.62 4.45 -1.61
N TRP A 36 9.72 3.80 -1.19
CA TRP A 36 10.50 2.92 -2.07
C TRP A 36 9.71 1.68 -2.49
N VAL A 37 9.00 1.03 -1.55
CA VAL A 37 8.17 -0.14 -1.86
C VAL A 37 7.02 0.23 -2.79
N CYS A 38 6.31 1.33 -2.52
CA CYS A 38 5.26 1.83 -3.41
C CYS A 38 5.82 2.19 -4.80
N GLY A 39 6.96 2.87 -4.84
CA GLY A 39 7.64 3.26 -6.07
C GLY A 39 8.09 2.06 -6.89
N MET A 40 8.66 1.03 -6.25
CA MET A 40 9.04 -0.22 -6.92
C MET A 40 7.84 -0.92 -7.54
N GLY A 41 6.70 -1.00 -6.85
CA GLY A 41 5.49 -1.58 -7.42
C GLY A 41 5.04 -0.89 -8.71
N LEU A 42 5.05 0.45 -8.72
CA LEU A 42 4.73 1.24 -9.91
C LEU A 42 5.82 1.13 -10.99
N ALA A 43 7.10 1.07 -10.61
CA ALA A 43 8.22 0.93 -11.53
C ALA A 43 8.21 -0.43 -12.24
N ILE A 44 7.86 -1.51 -11.53
CA ILE A 44 7.68 -2.83 -12.13
C ILE A 44 6.56 -2.80 -13.17
N ALA A 45 5.44 -2.14 -12.86
CA ALA A 45 4.35 -1.98 -13.82
C ALA A 45 4.76 -1.13 -15.04
N ALA A 46 5.57 -0.08 -14.84
CA ALA A 46 6.14 0.72 -15.92
C ALA A 46 7.09 -0.12 -16.80
N LEU A 47 7.99 -0.88 -16.18
CA LEU A 47 8.93 -1.75 -16.88
C LEU A 47 8.19 -2.84 -17.68
N ALA A 48 7.15 -3.43 -17.12
CA ALA A 48 6.30 -4.40 -17.83
C ALA A 48 5.63 -3.78 -19.07
N GLN A 49 5.21 -2.51 -19.00
CA GLN A 49 4.70 -1.79 -20.16
C GLN A 49 5.79 -1.52 -21.21
N LEU A 50 6.98 -1.07 -20.78
CA LEU A 50 8.11 -0.80 -21.67
C LEU A 50 8.63 -2.05 -22.39
N LEU A 51 8.61 -3.19 -21.72
CA LEU A 51 8.97 -4.49 -22.29
C LEU A 51 7.86 -5.11 -23.16
N GLY A 52 6.69 -4.46 -23.25
CA GLY A 52 5.55 -4.94 -24.02
C GLY A 52 4.77 -6.10 -23.38
N PHE A 53 5.05 -6.46 -22.13
CA PHE A 53 4.28 -7.47 -21.40
C PHE A 53 2.89 -6.97 -21.02
N PHE A 54 2.76 -5.68 -20.71
CA PHE A 54 1.50 -5.06 -20.28
C PHE A 54 1.00 -4.08 -21.33
N PRO A 55 -0.32 -4.05 -21.63
CA PRO A 55 -0.92 -3.05 -22.51
C PRO A 55 -0.73 -1.62 -22.00
N LEU A 56 -0.67 -0.63 -22.89
CA LEU A 56 -0.58 0.79 -22.53
C LEU A 56 -1.78 1.26 -21.66
N SER A 57 -2.95 0.65 -21.80
CA SER A 57 -4.11 0.93 -20.95
C SER A 57 -3.87 0.64 -19.46
N THR A 58 -2.87 -0.19 -19.12
CA THR A 58 -2.45 -0.43 -17.73
C THR A 58 -1.74 0.77 -17.08
N SER A 59 -1.39 1.81 -17.84
CA SER A 59 -0.92 3.10 -17.31
C SER A 59 -1.89 3.73 -16.30
N LEU A 60 -3.16 3.32 -16.27
CA LEU A 60 -4.12 3.70 -15.23
C LEU A 60 -3.60 3.41 -13.81
N ILE A 61 -2.76 2.39 -13.63
CA ILE A 61 -2.17 2.05 -12.32
C ILE A 61 -1.43 3.25 -11.70
N PHE A 62 -0.87 4.17 -12.49
CA PHE A 62 -0.17 5.34 -11.96
C PHE A 62 -1.08 6.30 -11.19
N ALA A 63 -2.40 6.24 -11.36
CA ALA A 63 -3.32 6.99 -10.51
C ALA A 63 -3.31 6.50 -9.05
N SER A 64 -2.85 5.27 -8.77
CA SER A 64 -2.62 4.79 -7.40
C SER A 64 -1.39 5.44 -6.73
N ALA A 65 -0.62 6.26 -7.44
CA ALA A 65 0.43 7.08 -6.83
C ALA A 65 -0.14 8.07 -5.80
N LEU A 66 -1.39 8.53 -5.95
CA LEU A 66 -2.03 9.44 -5.00
C LEU A 66 -2.20 8.82 -3.59
N PRO A 67 -2.81 7.62 -3.44
CA PRO A 67 -2.85 6.94 -2.13
C PRO A 67 -1.45 6.52 -1.63
N ALA A 68 -0.51 6.17 -2.52
CA ALA A 68 0.89 5.91 -2.13
C ALA A 68 1.57 7.14 -1.52
N TRP A 69 1.34 8.33 -2.10
CA TRP A 69 1.87 9.58 -1.57
C TRP A 69 1.26 9.92 -0.22
N ARG A 70 -0.06 9.77 -0.06
CA ARG A 70 -0.74 9.97 1.24
C ARG A 70 -0.22 9.02 2.31
N LEU A 71 -0.04 7.73 1.98
CA LEU A 71 0.59 6.75 2.86
C LEU A 71 2.00 7.18 3.26
N SER A 72 2.83 7.54 2.29
CA SER A 72 4.23 7.92 2.51
C SER A 72 4.34 9.16 3.40
N GLN A 73 3.50 10.17 3.18
CA GLN A 73 3.45 11.34 4.06
C GLN A 73 2.97 10.99 5.47
N HIS A 74 1.92 10.17 5.59
CA HIS A 74 1.35 9.78 6.89
C HIS A 74 2.36 9.01 7.73
N VAL A 75 3.02 8.02 7.13
CA VAL A 75 4.02 7.20 7.83
C VAL A 75 5.24 8.04 8.19
N ASN A 76 5.78 8.86 7.29
CA ASN A 76 6.91 9.74 7.62
C ASN A 76 6.58 10.78 8.70
N ARG A 77 5.36 11.33 8.73
CA ARG A 77 4.96 12.34 9.73
C ARG A 77 4.68 11.74 11.10
N TYR A 78 4.12 10.53 11.17
CA TYR A 78 3.66 9.92 12.41
C TYR A 78 4.46 8.68 12.82
N HIS A 79 5.63 8.42 12.22
CA HIS A 79 6.48 7.26 12.53
C HIS A 79 6.85 7.13 14.02
N ASN A 80 6.81 8.23 14.77
CA ASN A 80 7.10 8.30 16.20
C ASN A 80 5.85 8.30 17.10
N GLN A 81 4.65 8.26 16.52
CA GLN A 81 3.37 8.38 17.22
C GLN A 81 2.52 7.11 17.01
N PRO A 82 2.67 6.07 17.87
CA PRO A 82 2.06 4.75 17.67
C PRO A 82 0.53 4.77 17.54
N GLN A 83 -0.14 5.69 18.25
CA GLN A 83 -1.59 5.86 18.15
C GLN A 83 -2.01 6.34 16.74
N LYS A 84 -1.23 7.23 16.11
CA LYS A 84 -1.55 7.82 14.80
C LYS A 84 -1.04 6.98 13.63
N ILE A 85 0.12 6.32 13.78
CA ILE A 85 0.69 5.45 12.75
C ILE A 85 -0.17 4.20 12.51
N SER A 86 -0.98 3.78 13.50
CA SER A 86 -1.91 2.67 13.37
C SER A 86 -2.88 2.83 12.18
N ASN A 87 -3.21 4.07 11.80
CA ASN A 87 -4.04 4.40 10.64
C ASN A 87 -3.34 4.20 9.30
N ALA A 88 -2.00 4.06 9.26
CA ALA A 88 -1.23 3.82 8.03
C ALA A 88 -1.72 2.57 7.29
N LYS A 89 -2.21 1.55 8.01
CA LYS A 89 -2.76 0.33 7.40
C LYS A 89 -3.92 0.61 6.45
N PHE A 90 -4.77 1.60 6.73
CA PHE A 90 -5.89 1.95 5.86
C PHE A 90 -5.41 2.61 4.57
N TYR A 91 -4.36 3.43 4.63
CA TYR A 91 -3.74 4.00 3.44
C TYR A 91 -3.02 2.93 2.60
N ALA A 92 -2.37 1.96 3.25
CA ALA A 92 -1.73 0.83 2.59
C ALA A 92 -2.75 -0.06 1.87
N ILE A 93 -3.88 -0.37 2.52
CA ILE A 93 -5.02 -1.07 1.92
C ILE A 93 -5.55 -0.27 0.73
N GLY A 94 -5.73 1.04 0.89
CA GLY A 94 -6.16 1.93 -0.20
C GLY A 94 -5.22 1.88 -1.40
N PHE A 95 -3.91 1.99 -1.19
CA PHE A 95 -2.92 1.86 -2.26
C PHE A 95 -3.01 0.51 -2.98
N HIS A 96 -3.08 -0.59 -2.24
CA HIS A 96 -3.19 -1.93 -2.81
C HIS A 96 -4.48 -2.11 -3.60
N PHE A 97 -5.62 -1.70 -3.02
CA PHE A 97 -6.94 -1.77 -3.64
C PHE A 97 -6.99 -0.99 -4.96
N TRP A 98 -6.59 0.29 -4.94
CA TRP A 98 -6.60 1.12 -6.15
C TRP A 98 -5.62 0.60 -7.21
N SER A 99 -4.43 0.12 -6.82
CA SER A 99 -3.49 -0.47 -7.76
C SER A 99 -4.08 -1.69 -8.46
N GLY A 100 -4.67 -2.63 -7.70
CA GLY A 100 -5.30 -3.82 -8.26
C GLY A 100 -6.50 -3.49 -9.14
N LEU A 101 -7.38 -2.59 -8.69
CA LEU A 101 -8.55 -2.15 -9.45
C LEU A 101 -8.15 -1.50 -10.78
N LEU A 102 -7.25 -0.51 -10.75
CA LEU A 102 -6.81 0.22 -11.94
C LEU A 102 -6.04 -0.66 -12.92
N LEU A 103 -5.21 -1.58 -12.42
CA LEU A 103 -4.51 -2.54 -13.26
C LEU A 103 -5.49 -3.51 -13.94
N SER A 104 -6.47 -4.02 -13.18
CA SER A 104 -7.50 -4.92 -13.72
C SER A 104 -8.38 -4.22 -14.76
N LEU A 105 -8.77 -2.96 -14.49
CA LEU A 105 -9.48 -2.12 -15.45
C LEU A 105 -8.64 -1.85 -16.70
N GLY A 106 -7.33 -1.60 -16.55
CA GLY A 106 -6.42 -1.43 -17.68
C GLY A 106 -6.36 -2.66 -18.58
N PHE A 107 -6.23 -3.86 -17.99
CA PHE A 107 -6.29 -5.12 -18.74
C PHE A 107 -7.65 -5.33 -19.40
N TRP A 108 -8.73 -5.11 -18.67
CA TRP A 108 -10.09 -5.18 -19.19
C TRP A 108 -10.25 -4.25 -20.39
N MET A 109 -9.90 -2.97 -20.29
CA MET A 109 -9.98 -2.02 -21.41
C MET A 109 -9.14 -2.47 -22.62
N SER A 110 -8.01 -3.14 -22.39
CA SER A 110 -7.22 -3.67 -23.51
C SER A 110 -8.00 -4.72 -24.32
N THR A 111 -8.86 -5.52 -23.69
CA THR A 111 -9.66 -6.54 -24.42
C THR A 111 -10.74 -5.90 -25.30
N TRP A 112 -11.23 -4.72 -24.94
CA TRP A 112 -12.15 -3.94 -25.77
C TRP A 112 -11.45 -3.19 -26.90
N GLY A 113 -10.18 -2.81 -26.70
CA GLY A 113 -9.35 -2.15 -27.71
C GLY A 113 -8.80 -3.09 -28.79
N VAL A 114 -8.79 -4.40 -28.55
CA VAL A 114 -8.30 -5.42 -29.51
C VAL A 114 -9.21 -5.56 -30.75
N TRP A 115 -10.44 -5.03 -30.71
CA TRP A 115 -11.31 -4.90 -31.91
C TRP A 115 -11.11 -3.59 -32.70
N ALA A 116 -10.23 -2.69 -32.27
CA ALA A 116 -9.99 -1.43 -32.98
C ALA A 116 -8.86 -1.52 -34.01
N TRP A 117 -8.16 -2.66 -34.11
CA TRP A 117 -7.05 -2.89 -35.04
C TRP A 117 -7.03 -4.33 -35.61
N SER A 118 -8.20 -4.92 -35.85
CA SER A 118 -8.39 -6.13 -36.65
C SER A 118 -9.37 -5.85 -37.78
#